data_AF-A0A7J2SHH0-F1
#
_entry.id   AF-A0A7J2SHH0-F1
#
_cell.length_a   1.000
_cell.length_b   1.000
_cell.length_c   1.000
_cell.angle_alpha   90.00
_cell.angle_beta   90.00
_cell.angle_gamma   90.00
#
_symmetry.space_group_name_H-M   'P 1'
#
loop_
_entity.id
_entity.type
_entity.pdbx_description
1 polymer ?
#
loop_
_entity_poly.entity_id
_entity_poly.type
_entity_poly.pdbx_seq_one_letter_code
_entity_poly.pdbx_strand_id
1 'polypeptide(L)'
;MKKKALCLILIGLFLIPINGKCILSDPEIVDEKNDVFGPLAILPLSFAHIDIISAWFYEDPNEPDYLFTTIKIRNLEYSSLLRAIYSIHWTYNGTQYVAAFHTQFSGNFEQQFAGKYYGGVESCECFFDLETDTITWKISKSIIGNPKLGDVLTNTFAWTALRFYSSALGELAKDYAPNGALYGKDYIIKY
;
A
#
# COMPACT_ATOMS: atom_id res chain seq x y z
N MET A 1 4.05 22.73 -65.28
CA MET A 1 3.44 22.94 -63.95
C MET A 1 3.19 21.58 -63.31
N LYS A 2 4.02 21.16 -62.34
CA LYS A 2 3.87 19.86 -61.64
C LYS A 2 3.24 20.11 -60.26
N LYS A 3 2.01 19.64 -60.07
CA LYS A 3 1.31 19.66 -58.77
C LYS A 3 1.95 18.61 -57.87
N LYS A 4 2.55 19.03 -56.75
CA LYS A 4 3.02 18.11 -55.70
C LYS A 4 1.82 17.73 -54.84
N ALA A 5 1.48 16.44 -54.80
CA ALA A 5 0.49 15.89 -53.89
C ALA A 5 1.07 15.94 -52.47
N LEU A 6 0.41 16.70 -51.59
CA LEU A 6 0.72 16.77 -50.17
C LEU A 6 0.10 15.52 -49.52
N CYS A 7 0.96 14.54 -49.18
CA CYS A 7 0.55 13.38 -48.42
C CYS A 7 0.31 13.82 -46.98
N LEU A 8 -0.96 13.99 -46.61
CA LEU A 8 -1.37 14.26 -45.24
C LEU A 8 -1.10 12.98 -44.43
N ILE A 9 0.02 12.95 -43.71
CA ILE A 9 0.29 11.93 -42.70
C ILE A 9 -0.69 12.20 -41.56
N LEU A 10 -1.74 11.37 -41.50
CA LEU A 10 -2.62 11.25 -40.34
C LEU A 10 -1.75 10.75 -39.18
N ILE A 11 -1.22 11.69 -38.38
CA ILE A 11 -0.69 11.35 -37.07
C ILE A 11 -1.90 10.93 -36.26
N GLY A 12 -2.11 9.61 -36.20
CA GLY A 12 -2.99 9.00 -35.22
C GLY A 12 -2.47 9.38 -33.84
N LEU A 13 -3.05 10.45 -33.29
CA LEU A 13 -3.10 10.70 -31.86
C LEU A 13 -3.76 9.47 -31.25
N PHE A 14 -2.92 8.50 -30.87
CA PHE A 14 -3.23 7.57 -29.81
C PHE A 14 -3.55 8.40 -28.57
N LEU A 15 -4.83 8.73 -28.42
CA LEU A 15 -5.43 8.94 -27.12
C LEU A 15 -5.41 7.58 -26.43
N ILE A 16 -4.24 7.16 -25.96
CA ILE A 16 -4.19 6.17 -24.89
C ILE A 16 -4.87 6.90 -23.73
N PRO A 17 -5.99 6.39 -23.18
CA PRO A 17 -6.48 6.91 -21.93
C PRO A 17 -5.32 6.75 -20.95
N ILE A 18 -4.76 7.87 -20.49
CA ILE A 18 -3.90 7.90 -19.32
C ILE A 18 -4.86 7.56 -18.16
N ASN A 19 -5.24 6.30 -18.06
CA ASN A 19 -5.64 5.72 -16.78
C ASN A 19 -4.44 6.02 -15.91
N GLY A 20 -4.60 6.97 -14.99
CA GLY A 20 -3.55 7.53 -14.17
C GLY A 20 -2.83 6.45 -13.38
N LYS A 21 -1.89 5.76 -14.01
CA LYS A 21 -0.85 5.02 -13.33
C LYS A 21 -0.03 6.09 -12.63
N CYS A 22 -0.37 6.33 -11.36
CA CYS A 22 0.49 7.07 -10.47
C CYS A 22 1.88 6.44 -10.60
N ILE A 23 2.85 7.22 -11.10
CA ILE A 23 4.22 6.76 -11.20
C ILE A 23 4.72 6.75 -9.76
N LEU A 24 4.68 5.57 -9.13
CA LEU A 24 5.17 5.33 -7.77
C LEU A 24 6.70 5.44 -7.75
N SER A 25 7.21 6.66 -7.85
CA SER A 25 8.62 7.01 -7.69
C SER A 25 8.82 7.72 -6.36
N ASP A 26 9.91 7.44 -5.67
CA ASP A 26 10.28 8.02 -4.36
C ASP A 26 9.32 7.65 -3.22
N PRO A 27 9.33 6.38 -2.75
CA PRO A 27 8.54 5.96 -1.60
C PRO A 27 8.94 6.65 -0.29
N GLU A 28 7.95 6.84 0.58
CA GLU A 28 8.17 7.23 1.98
C GLU A 28 8.87 6.12 2.77
N ILE A 29 8.55 4.86 2.47
CA ILE A 29 9.09 3.69 3.15
C ILE A 29 9.80 2.80 2.12
N VAL A 30 11.06 2.46 2.37
CA VAL A 30 11.83 1.48 1.60
C VAL A 30 12.30 0.40 2.56
N ASP A 31 12.24 -0.84 2.14
CA ASP A 31 12.74 -1.96 2.93
C ASP A 31 13.87 -2.73 2.26
N GLU A 32 14.57 -3.55 3.05
CA GLU A 32 15.46 -4.54 2.48
C GLU A 32 14.64 -5.71 1.91
N LYS A 33 15.30 -6.68 1.27
CA LYS A 33 14.61 -7.86 0.73
C LYS A 33 15.04 -9.06 1.52
N ASN A 34 14.12 -10.00 1.73
CA ASN A 34 14.38 -11.27 2.43
C ASN A 34 14.79 -11.08 3.90
N ASP A 35 14.17 -10.12 4.55
CA ASP A 35 14.28 -9.73 5.95
C ASP A 35 13.09 -10.17 6.82
N VAL A 36 12.08 -10.81 6.21
CA VAL A 36 10.99 -11.47 6.92
C VAL A 36 11.52 -12.34 8.07
N PHE A 37 10.95 -12.16 9.26
CA PHE A 37 11.37 -12.84 10.48
C PHE A 37 10.20 -13.47 11.26
N GLY A 38 10.50 -14.38 12.17
CA GLY A 38 9.50 -15.08 12.99
C GLY A 38 9.74 -16.60 13.07
N PRO A 39 8.89 -17.33 13.84
CA PRO A 39 9.05 -18.76 14.07
C PRO A 39 9.14 -19.63 12.81
N LEU A 40 8.46 -19.27 11.72
CA LEU A 40 8.53 -19.99 10.45
C LEU A 40 9.59 -19.44 9.49
N ALA A 41 10.09 -18.22 9.70
CA ALA A 41 11.11 -17.60 8.84
C ALA A 41 12.47 -18.32 8.88
N ILE A 42 12.71 -19.16 9.90
CA ILE A 42 13.91 -20.02 9.99
C ILE A 42 13.86 -21.22 9.05
N LEU A 43 12.69 -21.55 8.50
CA LEU A 43 12.54 -22.63 7.53
C LEU A 43 13.00 -22.13 6.16
N PRO A 44 13.47 -23.02 5.26
CA PRO A 44 13.82 -22.66 3.88
C PRO A 44 12.57 -22.42 3.01
N LEU A 45 11.56 -21.78 3.58
CA LEU A 45 10.33 -21.37 2.91
C LEU A 45 10.45 -19.89 2.55
N SER A 46 10.18 -19.56 1.30
CA SER A 46 10.13 -18.16 0.88
C SER A 46 8.81 -17.55 1.35
N PHE A 47 8.90 -16.48 2.14
CA PHE A 47 7.76 -15.67 2.54
C PHE A 47 7.65 -14.39 1.69
N ALA A 48 7.99 -14.50 0.41
CA ALA A 48 8.00 -13.36 -0.53
C ALA A 48 6.66 -12.61 -0.64
N HIS A 49 5.55 -13.26 -0.32
CA HIS A 49 4.22 -12.66 -0.34
C HIS A 49 3.87 -11.84 0.89
N ILE A 50 4.75 -11.74 1.89
CA ILE A 50 4.64 -10.78 2.98
C ILE A 50 5.88 -9.86 3.09
N ASP A 51 6.90 -10.12 2.28
CA ASP A 51 8.15 -9.36 2.23
C ASP A 51 7.90 -7.99 1.57
N ILE A 52 7.96 -6.92 2.37
CA ILE A 52 7.68 -5.56 1.96
C ILE A 52 8.88 -5.06 1.15
N ILE A 53 8.63 -4.35 0.05
CA ILE A 53 9.70 -3.69 -0.73
C ILE A 53 9.70 -2.19 -0.45
N SER A 54 8.51 -1.61 -0.45
CA SER A 54 8.33 -0.18 -0.27
C SER A 54 6.87 0.17 -0.04
N ALA A 55 6.62 1.35 0.51
CA ALA A 55 5.28 1.90 0.63
C ALA A 55 5.25 3.41 0.36
N TRP A 56 4.11 3.88 -0.13
CA TRP A 56 3.86 5.25 -0.57
C TRP A 56 2.62 5.83 0.06
N PHE A 57 2.63 7.15 0.19
CA PHE A 57 1.48 8.01 0.41
C PHE A 57 1.34 8.92 -0.80
N TYR A 58 0.13 9.10 -1.31
CA TYR A 58 -0.13 10.05 -2.39
C TYR A 58 -1.59 10.48 -2.43
N GLU A 59 -1.87 11.51 -3.22
CA GLU A 59 -3.20 12.07 -3.40
C GLU A 59 -3.45 12.31 -4.89
N ASP A 60 -4.68 12.06 -5.33
CA ASP A 60 -5.12 12.41 -6.68
C ASP A 60 -5.76 13.81 -6.63
N PRO A 61 -5.30 14.80 -7.43
CA PRO A 61 -5.92 16.11 -7.48
C PRO A 61 -7.40 16.09 -7.92
N ASN A 62 -7.84 15.03 -8.59
CA ASN A 62 -9.25 14.85 -8.97
C ASN A 62 -10.10 14.26 -7.83
N GLU A 63 -9.46 13.73 -6.79
CA GLU A 63 -10.10 13.12 -5.62
C GLU A 63 -9.49 13.65 -4.30
N PRO A 64 -9.51 14.97 -4.05
CA PRO A 64 -8.74 15.60 -2.97
C PRO A 64 -9.21 15.22 -1.56
N ASP A 65 -10.42 14.68 -1.42
CA ASP A 65 -10.95 14.21 -0.14
C ASP A 65 -10.33 12.88 0.33
N TYR A 66 -9.48 12.27 -0.51
CA TYR A 66 -8.87 10.97 -0.25
C TYR A 66 -7.35 11.05 -0.12
N LEU A 67 -6.82 10.27 0.81
CA LEU A 67 -5.42 9.88 0.87
C LEU A 67 -5.32 8.46 0.33
N PHE A 68 -4.39 8.24 -0.60
CA PHE A 68 -4.05 6.91 -1.06
C PHE A 68 -2.78 6.45 -0.35
N THR A 69 -2.77 5.18 0.02
CA THR A 69 -1.56 4.52 0.52
C THR A 69 -1.36 3.23 -0.24
N THR A 70 -0.11 2.93 -0.59
CA THR A 70 0.22 1.72 -1.35
C THR A 70 1.38 1.00 -0.69
N ILE A 71 1.31 -0.32 -0.58
CA ILE A 71 2.45 -1.18 -0.23
C ILE A 71 2.77 -2.05 -1.44
N LYS A 72 4.06 -2.11 -1.81
CA LYS A 72 4.61 -3.08 -2.77
C LYS A 72 5.20 -4.24 -1.99
N ILE A 73 4.76 -5.44 -2.35
CA ILE A 73 5.24 -6.70 -1.80
C ILE A 73 6.15 -7.37 -2.84
N ARG A 74 7.09 -8.20 -2.40
CA ARG A 74 8.09 -8.82 -3.29
C ARG A 74 7.46 -9.74 -4.34
N ASN A 75 6.46 -10.52 -3.94
CA ASN A 75 5.70 -11.40 -4.81
C ASN A 75 4.30 -11.59 -4.22
N LEU A 76 3.40 -10.66 -4.49
CA LEU A 76 2.09 -10.64 -3.86
C LEU A 76 1.28 -11.84 -4.34
N GLU A 77 0.72 -12.61 -3.40
CA GLU A 77 -0.12 -13.75 -3.74
C GLU A 77 -1.21 -13.96 -2.70
N TYR A 78 -2.27 -14.68 -3.09
CA TYR A 78 -3.28 -15.13 -2.15
C TYR A 78 -2.77 -16.32 -1.36
N SER A 79 -2.56 -16.15 -0.06
CA SER A 79 -2.28 -17.30 0.82
C SER A 79 -3.56 -18.11 1.02
N SER A 80 -3.52 -19.38 0.61
CA SER A 80 -4.65 -20.30 0.78
C SER A 80 -4.68 -20.95 2.17
N LEU A 81 -3.54 -20.95 2.87
CA LEU A 81 -3.30 -21.72 4.10
C LEU A 81 -3.05 -20.86 5.34
N LEU A 82 -2.79 -19.57 5.21
CA LEU A 82 -2.53 -18.69 6.35
C LEU A 82 -3.23 -17.35 6.10
N ARG A 83 -3.65 -16.71 7.18
CA ARG A 83 -4.11 -15.33 7.11
C ARG A 83 -2.90 -14.43 6.98
N ALA A 84 -2.81 -13.72 5.88
CA ALA A 84 -1.90 -12.60 5.70
C ALA A 84 -2.58 -11.28 6.11
N ILE A 85 -1.82 -10.47 6.83
CA ILE A 85 -2.15 -9.09 7.20
C ILE A 85 -1.16 -8.20 6.47
N TYR A 86 -1.69 -7.13 5.88
CA TYR A 86 -0.90 -6.08 5.28
C TYR A 86 -1.40 -4.77 5.86
N SER A 87 -0.49 -3.91 6.30
CA SER A 87 -0.88 -2.65 6.90
C SER A 87 0.18 -1.58 6.73
N ILE A 88 -0.28 -0.34 6.66
CA ILE A 88 0.54 0.85 6.70
C ILE A 88 0.04 1.74 7.83
N HIS A 89 0.97 2.34 8.55
CA HIS A 89 0.74 3.09 9.77
C HIS A 89 1.43 4.43 9.66
N TRP A 90 0.85 5.43 10.33
CA TRP A 90 1.43 6.77 10.43
C TRP A 90 0.87 7.49 11.65
N THR A 91 1.48 8.61 12.00
CA THR A 91 1.02 9.52 13.05
C THR A 91 0.61 10.86 12.45
N TYR A 92 -0.55 11.36 12.84
CA TYR A 92 -1.01 12.71 12.53
C TYR A 92 -1.56 13.37 13.79
N ASN A 93 -1.08 14.57 14.12
CA ASN A 93 -1.42 15.30 15.34
C ASN A 93 -1.35 14.44 16.62
N GLY A 94 -0.29 13.64 16.74
CA GLY A 94 -0.05 12.75 17.90
C GLY A 94 -0.97 11.52 17.97
N THR A 95 -1.87 11.32 17.00
CA THR A 95 -2.73 10.14 16.91
C THR A 95 -2.17 9.18 15.87
N GLN A 96 -2.06 7.90 16.25
CA GLN A 96 -1.65 6.84 15.34
C GLN A 96 -2.84 6.34 14.52
N TYR A 97 -2.65 6.29 13.20
CA TYR A 97 -3.60 5.80 12.23
C TYR A 97 -3.03 4.57 11.51
N VAL A 98 -3.94 3.76 10.98
CA VAL A 98 -3.63 2.55 10.23
C VAL A 98 -4.56 2.46 9.03
N ALA A 99 -4.05 1.93 7.92
CA ALA A 99 -4.85 1.27 6.89
C ALA A 99 -4.38 -0.18 6.80
N ALA A 100 -5.30 -1.13 6.80
CA ALA A 100 -4.97 -2.54 6.85
C ALA A 100 -5.93 -3.40 6.03
N PHE A 101 -5.42 -4.55 5.66
CA PHE A 101 -6.09 -5.56 4.88
C PHE A 101 -5.78 -6.95 5.41
N HIS A 102 -6.83 -7.73 5.62
CA HIS A 102 -6.76 -9.10 6.12
C HIS A 102 -7.31 -10.08 5.07
N THR A 103 -6.52 -11.10 4.74
CA THR A 103 -6.95 -12.20 3.87
C THR A 103 -7.60 -13.33 4.68
N GLN A 104 -8.64 -13.97 4.13
CA GLN A 104 -9.18 -15.23 4.64
C GLN A 104 -8.43 -16.43 4.07
N PHE A 105 -8.53 -17.57 4.77
CA PHE A 105 -8.32 -18.88 4.12
C PHE A 105 -9.21 -18.98 2.89
N SER A 106 -8.71 -19.56 1.79
CA SER A 106 -9.31 -19.61 0.43
C SER A 106 -9.04 -18.42 -0.50
N GLY A 107 -8.26 -17.41 -0.07
CA GLY A 107 -7.95 -16.26 -0.93
C GLY A 107 -9.09 -15.23 -1.03
N ASN A 108 -10.16 -15.41 -0.26
CA ASN A 108 -11.23 -14.42 -0.12
C ASN A 108 -10.82 -13.26 0.81
N PHE A 109 -11.43 -12.09 0.61
CA PHE A 109 -11.16 -10.89 1.39
C PHE A 109 -11.92 -10.92 2.73
N GLU A 110 -11.24 -10.68 3.85
CA GLU A 110 -11.89 -10.67 5.16
C GLU A 110 -12.34 -9.26 5.52
N GLN A 111 -11.36 -8.34 5.57
CA GLN A 111 -11.53 -7.02 6.17
C GLN A 111 -10.55 -6.05 5.53
N GLN A 112 -11.06 -4.89 5.15
CA GLN A 112 -10.31 -3.75 4.64
C GLN A 112 -10.78 -2.51 5.40
N PHE A 113 -9.87 -1.84 6.07
CA PHE A 113 -10.24 -0.73 6.95
C PHE A 113 -9.13 0.28 7.11
N ALA A 114 -9.51 1.49 7.49
CA ALA A 114 -8.59 2.53 7.93
C ALA A 114 -9.18 3.32 9.10
N GLY A 115 -8.34 3.99 9.88
CA GLY A 115 -8.78 4.82 11.00
C GLY A 115 -7.76 4.86 12.13
N LYS A 116 -8.23 5.18 13.34
CA LYS A 116 -7.37 5.28 14.53
C LYS A 116 -6.96 3.88 14.99
N TYR A 117 -5.67 3.64 15.11
CA TYR A 117 -5.14 2.35 15.56
C TYR A 117 -5.71 1.94 16.93
N TYR A 118 -5.83 2.90 17.85
CA TYR A 118 -6.49 2.75 19.16
C TYR A 118 -7.72 3.65 19.31
N GLY A 119 -8.68 3.59 18.38
CA GLY A 119 -9.87 4.45 18.48
C GLY A 119 -11.04 4.13 17.57
N GLY A 120 -10.96 3.02 16.83
CA GLY A 120 -11.98 2.63 15.86
C GLY A 120 -11.47 2.79 14.43
N VAL A 121 -11.90 1.84 13.60
CA VAL A 121 -11.57 1.77 12.18
C VAL A 121 -12.86 1.67 11.39
N GLU A 122 -12.85 2.21 10.18
CA GLU A 122 -13.95 2.19 9.24
C GLU A 122 -13.55 1.45 7.98
N SER A 123 -14.51 0.83 7.29
CA SER A 123 -14.26 0.19 6.01
C SER A 123 -13.80 1.22 4.98
N CYS A 124 -12.82 0.86 4.16
CA CYS A 124 -12.35 1.69 3.06
C CYS A 124 -12.21 0.87 1.77
N GLU A 125 -12.03 1.52 0.63
CA GLU A 125 -11.72 0.82 -0.62
C GLU A 125 -10.27 0.32 -0.59
N CYS A 126 -10.07 -0.91 -1.07
CA CYS A 126 -8.76 -1.55 -1.16
C CYS A 126 -8.63 -2.24 -2.52
N PHE A 127 -7.51 -2.04 -3.18
CA PHE A 127 -7.18 -2.60 -4.49
C PHE A 127 -5.99 -3.54 -4.33
N PHE A 128 -6.14 -4.77 -4.81
CA PHE A 128 -5.12 -5.81 -4.73
C PHE A 128 -4.67 -6.14 -6.15
N ASP A 129 -3.52 -5.63 -6.56
CA ASP A 129 -2.99 -5.75 -7.91
C ASP A 129 -1.81 -6.74 -7.94
N LEU A 130 -2.09 -7.95 -8.41
CA LEU A 130 -1.12 -9.02 -8.56
C LEU A 130 -0.12 -8.79 -9.70
N GLU A 131 -0.45 -7.98 -10.70
CA GLU A 131 0.47 -7.70 -11.81
C GLU A 131 1.59 -6.76 -11.37
N THR A 132 1.27 -5.86 -10.45
CA THR A 132 2.22 -4.89 -9.89
C THR A 132 2.64 -5.22 -8.46
N ASP A 133 2.23 -6.37 -7.91
CA ASP A 133 2.41 -6.79 -6.51
C ASP A 133 2.08 -5.70 -5.48
N THR A 134 1.05 -4.89 -5.73
CA THR A 134 0.69 -3.79 -4.85
C THR A 134 -0.66 -3.97 -4.18
N ILE A 135 -0.75 -3.43 -2.97
CA ILE A 135 -2.00 -3.27 -2.23
C ILE A 135 -2.18 -1.77 -2.01
N THR A 136 -3.30 -1.23 -2.47
CA THR A 136 -3.60 0.20 -2.36
C THR A 136 -4.89 0.43 -1.60
N TRP A 137 -4.85 1.29 -0.58
CA TRP A 137 -6.04 1.75 0.13
C TRP A 137 -6.39 3.16 -0.32
N LYS A 138 -7.67 3.38 -0.59
CA LYS A 138 -8.25 4.71 -0.80
C LYS A 138 -9.02 5.11 0.45
N ILE A 139 -8.50 6.10 1.17
CA ILE A 139 -8.89 6.42 2.54
C ILE A 139 -9.49 7.81 2.57
N SER A 140 -10.72 7.95 3.07
CA SER A 140 -11.27 9.30 3.27
C SER A 140 -10.45 10.04 4.33
N LYS A 141 -10.03 11.28 4.02
CA LYS A 141 -9.32 12.12 5.01
C LYS A 141 -10.14 12.33 6.28
N SER A 142 -11.47 12.33 6.18
CA SER A 142 -12.38 12.50 7.32
C SER A 142 -12.18 11.47 8.43
N ILE A 143 -11.84 10.22 8.10
CA ILE A 143 -11.67 9.13 9.07
C ILE A 143 -10.25 9.07 9.68
N ILE A 144 -9.33 9.88 9.14
CA ILE A 144 -7.93 9.96 9.58
C ILE A 144 -7.57 11.31 10.18
N GLY A 145 -8.54 11.97 10.84
CA GLY A 145 -8.33 13.25 11.51
C GLY A 145 -8.45 14.48 10.60
N ASN A 146 -8.86 14.28 9.35
CA ASN A 146 -9.11 15.35 8.37
C ASN A 146 -7.91 16.26 8.13
N PRO A 147 -6.73 15.70 7.78
CA PRO A 147 -5.53 16.50 7.55
C PRO A 147 -5.73 17.47 6.38
N LYS A 148 -5.10 18.64 6.46
CA LYS A 148 -5.22 19.76 5.54
C LYS A 148 -3.95 19.94 4.73
N LEU A 149 -4.07 20.68 3.62
CA LEU A 149 -2.94 21.07 2.79
C LEU A 149 -1.77 21.59 3.65
N GLY A 150 -0.59 21.00 3.47
CA GLY A 150 0.63 21.35 4.18
C GLY A 150 0.80 20.67 5.55
N ASP A 151 -0.22 19.96 6.05
CA ASP A 151 -0.07 19.12 7.24
C ASP A 151 0.87 17.94 6.92
N VAL A 152 1.49 17.40 7.98
CA VAL A 152 2.53 16.38 7.87
C VAL A 152 2.08 15.10 8.56
N LEU A 153 2.13 14.00 7.81
CA LEU A 153 2.04 12.64 8.34
C LEU A 153 3.45 12.18 8.69
N THR A 154 3.63 11.75 9.93
CA THR A 154 4.95 11.40 10.48
C THR A 154 4.96 9.95 10.92
N ASN A 155 6.11 9.45 11.35
CA ASN A 155 6.24 8.09 11.92
C ASN A 155 5.64 7.02 11.01
N THR A 156 5.90 7.11 9.71
CA THR A 156 5.35 6.20 8.70
C THR A 156 6.03 4.84 8.82
N PHE A 157 5.28 3.75 8.82
CA PHE A 157 5.85 2.40 8.68
C PHE A 157 4.83 1.45 8.05
N ALA A 158 5.31 0.37 7.46
CA ALA A 158 4.49 -0.71 6.98
C ALA A 158 4.78 -1.99 7.75
N TRP A 159 3.77 -2.83 7.88
CA TRP A 159 3.85 -4.08 8.62
C TRP A 159 3.01 -5.14 7.94
N THR A 160 3.59 -6.33 7.81
CA THR A 160 2.89 -7.52 7.35
C THR A 160 3.06 -8.65 8.35
N ALA A 161 2.10 -9.58 8.36
CA ALA A 161 2.26 -10.82 9.10
C ALA A 161 1.44 -11.97 8.55
N LEU A 162 1.96 -13.17 8.76
CA LEU A 162 1.24 -14.43 8.65
C LEU A 162 0.84 -14.92 10.03
N ARG A 163 -0.42 -15.33 10.17
CA ARG A 163 -0.91 -15.98 11.38
C ARG A 163 -1.96 -17.03 11.08
N PHE A 164 -2.17 -17.94 12.03
CA PHE A 164 -3.39 -18.74 12.04
C PHE A 164 -4.59 -17.84 12.33
N TYR A 165 -5.75 -18.20 11.80
CA TYR A 165 -6.99 -17.45 12.05
C TYR A 165 -7.38 -17.44 13.53
N SER A 166 -7.15 -18.55 14.24
CA SER A 166 -7.23 -18.57 15.69
C SER A 166 -5.91 -18.02 16.26
N SER A 167 -6.00 -16.85 16.88
CA SER A 167 -4.88 -16.03 17.38
C SER A 167 -4.03 -16.65 18.50
N ALA A 168 -4.32 -17.89 18.92
CA ALA A 168 -3.66 -18.53 20.07
C ALA A 168 -2.16 -18.78 19.86
N LEU A 169 -1.71 -18.90 18.61
CA LEU A 169 -0.31 -19.18 18.25
C LEU A 169 0.49 -17.94 17.81
N GLY A 170 -0.13 -16.74 17.83
CA GLY A 170 0.54 -15.49 17.47
C GLY A 170 0.93 -15.39 15.98
N GLU A 171 1.92 -14.54 15.71
CA GLU A 171 2.48 -14.28 14.38
C GLU A 171 3.54 -15.33 14.04
N LEU A 172 3.40 -15.98 12.88
CA LEU A 172 4.27 -17.07 12.42
C LEU A 172 5.47 -16.56 11.61
N ALA A 173 5.25 -15.52 10.83
CA ALA A 173 6.25 -14.78 10.07
C ALA A 173 5.73 -13.36 9.91
N LYS A 174 6.61 -12.38 9.88
CA LYS A 174 6.25 -10.97 9.76
C LYS A 174 7.38 -10.16 9.19
N ASP A 175 7.00 -8.99 8.71
CA ASP A 175 7.94 -8.02 8.17
C ASP A 175 7.60 -6.61 8.65
N TYR A 176 8.62 -5.77 8.79
CA TYR A 176 8.49 -4.37 9.22
C TYR A 176 9.36 -3.48 8.35
N ALA A 177 8.70 -2.59 7.61
CA ALA A 177 9.37 -1.60 6.79
C ALA A 177 9.25 -0.20 7.41
N PRO A 178 10.35 0.56 7.55
CA PRO A 178 11.72 0.18 7.22
C PRO A 178 12.39 -0.68 8.29
N ASN A 179 13.35 -1.52 7.88
CA ASN A 179 14.26 -2.21 8.79
C ASN A 179 15.06 -1.25 9.69
N GLY A 180 15.06 -1.50 11.00
CA GLY A 180 16.00 -0.92 11.97
C GLY A 180 15.89 0.59 12.23
N ALA A 181 15.32 1.36 11.31
CA ALA A 181 14.81 2.70 11.54
C ALA A 181 13.40 2.59 12.12
N LEU A 182 13.05 3.42 13.11
CA LEU A 182 11.71 3.35 13.68
C LEU A 182 10.63 3.64 12.62
N TYR A 183 10.92 4.53 11.66
CA TYR A 183 9.96 5.07 10.70
C TYR A 183 10.60 5.50 9.37
N GLY A 184 9.81 5.52 8.30
CA GLY A 184 10.13 6.10 7.00
C GLY A 184 10.06 7.62 6.97
N LYS A 185 10.03 8.20 5.77
CA LYS A 185 9.94 9.64 5.55
C LYS A 185 8.55 10.17 5.91
N ASP A 186 8.52 11.44 6.28
CA ASP A 186 7.28 12.18 6.45
C ASP A 186 6.59 12.43 5.10
N TYR A 187 5.26 12.41 5.09
CA TYR A 187 4.45 12.78 3.94
C TYR A 187 3.75 14.11 4.18
N ILE A 188 3.90 15.06 3.25
CA ILE A 188 3.22 16.36 3.29
C ILE A 188 1.95 16.27 2.45
N ILE A 189 0.80 16.61 3.05
CA ILE A 189 -0.49 16.66 2.35
C ILE A 189 -0.44 17.73 1.26
N LYS A 190 -0.85 17.35 0.05
CA LYS A 190 -0.75 18.15 -1.17
C LYS A 190 -2.08 18.73 -1.63
N TYR A 191 -3.22 18.16 -1.18
CA TYR A 191 -4.57 18.61 -1.58
C TYR A 191 -5.55 18.68 -0.40
#